data_AF-A0A4Q3G0I2-F1
#
_entry.id   AF-A0A4Q3G0I2-F1
#
_cell.length_a   1.000
_cell.length_b   1.000
_cell.length_c   1.000
_cell.angle_alpha   90.00
_cell.angle_beta   90.00
_cell.angle_gamma   90.00
#
_symmetry.space_group_name_H-M   'P 1'
#
loop_
_entity.id
_entity.type
_entity.pdbx_description
1 polymer ?
#
loop_
_entity_poly.entity_id
_entity_poly.type
_entity_poly.pdbx_seq_one_letter_code
_entity_poly.pdbx_strand_id
1 'polypeptide(L)'
;MTVIGISEKAQGSHPTLVAWLNGAGIETARIDPATAIGRDSQRILHVTEMGLARQHDILIDFADGAPVLRRAKVGRPTMIVFGFEDMAFGHALIAELIRPRIMPACGNGEGAGA
;
A
#
# COMPACT_ATOMS: atom_id res chain seq x y z
N MET A 1 16.54 3.59 -2.44
CA MET A 1 15.11 3.28 -2.54
C MET A 1 14.78 2.24 -1.50
N THR A 2 13.69 2.41 -0.74
CA THR A 2 13.22 1.36 0.19
C THR A 2 12.31 0.41 -0.59
N VAL A 3 12.62 -0.88 -0.58
CA VAL A 3 11.78 -1.91 -1.19
C VAL A 3 10.60 -2.21 -0.27
N ILE A 4 9.38 -2.20 -0.81
CA ILE A 4 8.15 -2.44 -0.04
C ILE A 4 7.77 -3.92 -0.12
N GLY A 5 7.59 -4.56 1.04
CA GLY A 5 7.14 -5.94 1.10
C GLY A 5 5.67 -6.05 0.69
N ILE A 6 5.31 -7.03 -0.14
CA ILE A 6 3.91 -7.34 -0.45
C ILE A 6 3.66 -8.85 -0.29
N SER A 7 2.58 -9.23 0.39
CA SER A 7 2.22 -10.63 0.56
C SER A 7 1.63 -11.25 -0.70
N GLU A 8 1.70 -12.57 -0.80
CA GLU A 8 1.03 -13.32 -1.88
C GLU A 8 -0.47 -13.05 -1.94
N LYS A 9 -1.15 -13.02 -0.79
CA LYS A 9 -2.60 -12.79 -0.75
C LYS A 9 -2.95 -11.38 -1.20
N ALA A 10 -2.16 -10.38 -0.80
CA ALA A 10 -2.33 -9.01 -1.26
C ALA A 10 -2.18 -8.94 -2.79
N GLN A 11 -1.10 -9.52 -3.35
CA GLN A 11 -0.90 -9.60 -4.80
C GLN A 11 -2.05 -10.33 -5.51
N GLY A 12 -2.53 -11.45 -4.95
CA GLY A 12 -3.62 -12.23 -5.53
C GLY A 12 -4.95 -11.48 -5.55
N SER A 13 -5.25 -10.69 -4.50
CA SER A 13 -6.46 -9.86 -4.43
C SER A 13 -6.41 -8.64 -5.35
N HIS A 14 -5.21 -8.11 -5.63
CA HIS A 14 -4.99 -6.89 -6.42
C HIS A 14 -3.86 -7.11 -7.44
N PRO A 15 -4.08 -7.93 -8.49
CA PRO A 15 -3.01 -8.40 -9.38
C PRO A 15 -2.28 -7.29 -10.16
N THR A 16 -2.94 -6.16 -10.39
CA THR A 16 -2.35 -4.99 -11.07
C THR A 16 -1.54 -4.06 -10.16
N LEU A 17 -1.64 -4.21 -8.83
CA LEU A 17 -1.05 -3.28 -7.86
C LEU A 17 0.47 -3.19 -8.00
N VAL A 18 1.15 -4.33 -8.14
CA VAL A 18 2.62 -4.37 -8.28
C VAL A 18 3.09 -3.62 -9.52
N ALA A 19 2.47 -3.89 -10.68
CA ALA A 19 2.81 -3.21 -11.92
C ALA A 19 2.56 -1.70 -11.82
N TRP A 20 1.45 -1.32 -11.19
CA TRP A 20 1.11 0.08 -10.97
C TRP A 20 2.14 0.80 -10.07
N LEU A 21 2.49 0.20 -8.92
CA LEU A 21 3.48 0.75 -7.98
C LEU A 21 4.86 0.88 -8.62
N ASN A 22 5.29 -0.12 -9.40
CA ASN A 22 6.53 -0.05 -10.17
C ASN A 22 6.50 1.11 -11.18
N GLY A 23 5.38 1.32 -11.87
CA GLY A 23 5.18 2.48 -12.76
C GLY A 23 5.23 3.83 -12.03
N ALA A 24 4.88 3.85 -10.74
CA ALA A 24 4.99 5.01 -9.85
C ALA A 24 6.37 5.16 -9.20
N GLY A 25 7.36 4.33 -9.56
CA GLY A 25 8.72 4.35 -9.01
C GLY A 25 8.87 3.72 -7.63
N ILE A 26 7.88 2.95 -7.17
CA ILE A 26 7.88 2.26 -5.87
C ILE A 26 8.19 0.78 -6.12
N GLU A 27 9.40 0.38 -5.74
CA GLU A 27 9.84 -1.01 -5.86
C GLU A 27 9.17 -1.89 -4.80
N THR A 28 8.70 -3.07 -5.22
CA THR A 28 8.07 -4.05 -4.32
C THR A 28 8.76 -5.40 -4.40
N ALA A 29 8.80 -6.12 -3.28
CA ALA A 29 9.29 -7.50 -3.21
C ALA A 29 8.27 -8.37 -2.49
N ARG A 30 8.12 -9.61 -2.96
CA ARG A 30 7.24 -10.58 -2.30
C ARG A 30 7.84 -11.00 -0.97
N ILE A 31 7.02 -11.06 0.07
CA ILE A 31 7.45 -11.44 1.42
C ILE A 31 6.55 -12.52 2.02
N ASP A 32 7.10 -13.24 2.98
CA ASP A 32 6.33 -14.01 3.95
C ASP A 32 5.90 -13.07 5.10
N PRO A 33 4.59 -12.87 5.33
CA PRO A 33 4.09 -12.00 6.42
C PRO A 33 4.56 -12.42 7.82
N ALA A 34 4.88 -13.70 8.02
CA ALA A 34 5.35 -14.23 9.30
C ALA A 34 6.84 -13.96 9.56
N THR A 35 7.61 -13.59 8.54
CA THR A 35 9.05 -13.34 8.68
C THR A 35 9.31 -12.05 9.46
N ALA A 36 10.27 -12.12 10.40
CA ALA A 36 10.68 -10.95 11.18
C ALA A 36 11.37 -9.92 10.28
N ILE A 37 10.80 -8.72 10.23
CA ILE A 37 11.34 -7.56 9.49
C ILE A 37 11.82 -6.47 10.45
N GLY A 38 12.66 -5.56 9.93
CA GLY A 38 13.06 -4.34 10.61
C GLY A 38 11.86 -3.53 11.10
N ARG A 39 12.03 -2.80 12.21
CA ARG A 39 10.93 -2.05 12.85
C ARG A 39 10.24 -1.04 11.93
N ASP A 40 11.00 -0.46 11.00
CA ASP A 40 10.54 0.62 10.13
C ASP A 40 10.18 0.15 8.70
N SER A 41 10.19 -1.17 8.44
CA SER A 41 9.82 -1.70 7.14
C SER A 41 8.30 -1.71 6.98
N GLN A 42 7.78 -0.99 5.97
CA GLN A 42 6.37 -1.04 5.59
C GLN A 42 6.09 -2.25 4.69
N ARG A 43 4.94 -2.90 4.90
CA ARG A 43 4.44 -3.99 4.07
C ARG A 43 2.99 -3.77 3.68
N ILE A 44 2.62 -4.34 2.54
CA ILE A 44 1.25 -4.42 2.04
C ILE A 44 0.77 -5.86 2.23
N LEU A 45 -0.26 -6.04 3.05
CA LEU A 45 -0.81 -7.33 3.45
C LEU A 45 -2.29 -7.40 3.09
N HIS A 46 -2.83 -8.60 2.95
CA HIS A 46 -4.26 -8.79 2.78
C HIS A 46 -4.97 -8.68 4.14
N VAL A 47 -6.24 -8.26 4.18
CA VAL A 47 -7.01 -8.12 5.44
C VAL A 47 -7.05 -9.41 6.28
N THR A 48 -7.04 -10.58 5.63
CA THR A 48 -7.01 -11.89 6.33
C THR A 48 -5.69 -12.18 7.04
N GLU A 49 -4.66 -11.33 6.86
CA GLU A 49 -3.35 -11.43 7.49
C GLU A 49 -3.21 -10.44 8.66
N MET A 50 -4.31 -9.81 9.12
CA MET A 50 -4.31 -8.83 10.22
C MET A 50 -3.60 -9.31 11.49
N GLY A 51 -3.64 -10.61 11.80
CA GLY A 51 -2.95 -11.17 12.97
C GLY A 51 -1.41 -11.12 12.89
N LEU A 52 -0.85 -10.93 11.70
CA LEU A 52 0.59 -10.82 11.42
C LEU A 52 1.02 -9.35 11.17
N ALA A 53 0.05 -8.45 11.10
CA ALA A 53 0.26 -7.06 10.73
C ALA A 53 0.78 -6.24 11.93
N ARG A 54 1.70 -5.33 11.62
CA ARG A 54 2.24 -4.33 12.55
C ARG A 54 1.61 -2.97 12.25
N GLN A 55 1.75 -2.03 13.18
CA GLN A 55 1.12 -0.69 13.07
C GLN A 55 1.49 0.07 11.79
N HIS A 56 2.67 -0.16 11.22
CA HIS A 56 3.15 0.51 10.00
C HIS A 56 2.76 -0.20 8.70
N ASP A 57 2.17 -1.40 8.78
CA ASP A 57 1.69 -2.12 7.61
C ASP A 57 0.40 -1.48 7.07
N ILE A 58 0.13 -1.77 5.81
CA ILE A 58 -1.11 -1.44 5.11
C ILE A 58 -1.84 -2.74 4.83
N LEU A 59 -3.07 -2.87 5.33
CA LEU A 59 -4.00 -3.93 4.96
C LEU A 59 -4.84 -3.48 3.78
N ILE A 60 -4.96 -4.36 2.78
CA ILE A 60 -5.85 -4.16 1.64
C ILE A 60 -6.94 -5.23 1.64
N ASP A 61 -8.13 -4.82 1.22
CA ASP A 61 -9.28 -5.69 1.00
C ASP A 61 -9.98 -5.29 -0.29
N PHE A 62 -10.64 -6.26 -0.92
CA PHE A 62 -11.38 -6.06 -2.16
C PHE A 62 -12.87 -6.25 -1.88
N ALA A 63 -13.65 -5.19 -2.02
CA ALA A 63 -15.09 -5.23 -1.86
C ALA A 63 -15.78 -4.18 -2.73
N ASP A 64 -16.95 -4.53 -3.26
CA ASP A 64 -17.78 -3.58 -4.01
C ASP A 64 -18.32 -2.46 -3.12
N GLY A 65 -18.56 -1.30 -3.73
CA GLY A 65 -19.08 -0.12 -3.06
C GLY A 65 -18.01 0.96 -2.84
N ALA A 66 -18.37 1.98 -2.07
CA ALA A 66 -17.52 3.15 -1.87
C ALA A 66 -16.20 2.80 -1.17
N PRO A 67 -15.07 3.39 -1.58
CA PRO A 67 -13.77 3.07 -1.01
C PRO A 67 -13.69 3.56 0.43
N VAL A 68 -13.09 2.74 1.30
CA VAL A 68 -12.97 3.02 2.74
C VAL A 68 -11.50 3.07 3.14
N LEU A 69 -11.10 4.18 3.79
CA LEU A 69 -9.80 4.32 4.44
C LEU A 69 -9.96 4.34 5.96
N ARG A 70 -9.32 3.38 6.63
CA ARG A 70 -9.17 3.36 8.09
C ARG A 70 -7.72 3.65 8.43
N ARG A 71 -7.45 4.85 8.96
CA ARG A 71 -6.10 5.26 9.38
C ARG A 71 -5.59 4.39 10.54
N ALA A 72 -4.28 4.13 10.55
CA ALA A 72 -3.62 3.45 11.65
C ALA A 72 -3.92 4.12 13.01
N LYS A 73 -4.01 3.29 14.04
CA LYS A 73 -4.11 3.70 15.46
C LYS A 73 -3.11 2.86 16.24
N VAL A 74 -2.87 3.19 17.51
CA VAL A 74 -1.97 2.38 18.37
C VAL A 74 -2.42 0.92 18.34
N GLY A 75 -1.51 0.04 17.91
CA GLY A 75 -1.77 -1.40 17.78
C GLY A 75 -2.67 -1.82 16.61
N ARG A 76 -3.03 -0.93 15.67
CA ARG A 76 -3.83 -1.26 14.48
C ARG A 76 -3.23 -0.65 13.21
N PRO A 77 -2.98 -1.45 12.16
CA PRO A 77 -2.48 -0.97 10.87
C PRO A 77 -3.49 -0.07 10.15
N THR A 78 -3.01 0.61 9.11
CA THR A 78 -3.91 1.26 8.14
C THR A 78 -4.62 0.19 7.33
N MET A 79 -5.91 0.38 7.02
CA MET A 79 -6.68 -0.52 6.17
C MET A 79 -7.37 0.26 5.06
N ILE A 80 -7.34 -0.28 3.86
CA ILE A 80 -7.99 0.27 2.67
C ILE A 80 -8.86 -0.81 2.05
N VAL A 81 -10.10 -0.46 1.72
CA VAL A 81 -11.05 -1.33 1.02
C VAL A 81 -11.51 -0.59 -0.22
N PHE A 82 -11.46 -1.23 -1.38
CA PHE A 82 -11.97 -0.67 -2.63
C PHE A 82 -12.33 -1.77 -3.61
N GLY A 83 -13.27 -1.47 -4.50
CA GLY A 83 -13.71 -2.37 -5.57
C GLY A 83 -13.01 -2.08 -6.89
N PHE A 84 -13.49 -2.73 -7.95
CA PHE A 84 -12.94 -2.58 -9.30
C PHE A 84 -13.04 -1.13 -9.84
N GLU A 85 -14.17 -0.46 -9.61
CA GLU A 85 -14.44 0.89 -10.11
C GLU A 85 -13.44 1.93 -9.56
N ASP A 86 -12.99 1.73 -8.32
CA ASP A 86 -12.08 2.63 -7.61
C ASP A 86 -10.62 2.16 -7.64
N MET A 87 -10.28 1.16 -8.48
CA MET A 87 -8.97 0.51 -8.44
C MET A 87 -7.80 1.49 -8.67
N ALA A 88 -7.93 2.41 -9.63
CA ALA A 88 -6.90 3.43 -9.89
C ALA A 88 -6.71 4.36 -8.68
N PHE A 89 -7.82 4.75 -8.03
CA PHE A 89 -7.78 5.57 -6.82
C PHE A 89 -7.16 4.80 -5.64
N GLY A 90 -7.55 3.55 -5.43
CA GLY A 90 -7.01 2.68 -4.39
C GLY A 90 -5.49 2.50 -4.52
N HIS A 91 -4.99 2.23 -5.73
CA HIS A 91 -3.55 2.13 -5.97
C HIS A 91 -2.80 3.44 -5.70
N ALA A 92 -3.35 4.58 -6.14
CA ALA A 92 -2.76 5.89 -5.88
C ALA A 92 -2.70 6.20 -4.38
N LEU A 93 -3.75 5.87 -3.63
CA LEU A 93 -3.79 6.04 -2.19
C LEU A 93 -2.78 5.14 -1.47
N ILE A 94 -2.62 3.88 -1.90
CA ILE A 94 -1.59 2.98 -1.37
C ILE A 94 -0.20 3.58 -1.59
N ALA A 95 0.08 4.05 -2.80
CA ALA A 95 1.36 4.67 -3.13
C ALA A 95 1.66 5.91 -2.26
N GLU A 96 0.65 6.76 -2.02
CA GLU A 96 0.79 7.93 -1.16
C GLU A 96 1.08 7.55 0.29
N LEU A 97 0.45 6.49 0.81
CA LEU A 97 0.67 6.00 2.18
C LEU A 97 2.05 5.35 2.39
N ILE A 98 2.67 4.87 1.31
CA ILE A 98 4.02 4.29 1.29
C ILE A 98 5.09 5.37 1.19
N ARG A 99 4.81 6.49 0.53
CA ARG A 99 5.82 7.52 0.26
C ARG A 99 6.34 8.10 1.58
N PRO A 100 7.67 8.18 1.77
CA PRO A 100 8.25 8.93 2.87
C PRO A 100 7.75 10.37 2.83
N ARG A 101 7.49 10.97 4.00
CA ARG A 101 7.00 12.36 4.16
C ARG A 101 7.81 13.45 3.43
N ILE A 102 9.01 13.13 2.93
CA ILE A 102 9.92 14.04 2.23
C ILE A 102 9.73 13.98 0.70
N MET A 103 9.02 12.99 0.17
CA MET A 103 8.75 12.88 -1.27
C MET A 103 7.47 13.68 -1.61
N PRO A 104 7.49 14.58 -2.61
CA PRO A 104 6.29 15.29 -3.02
C PRO A 104 5.23 14.27 -3.48
N ALA A 105 3.97 14.56 -3.13
CA ALA A 105 2.82 13.78 -3.56
C ALA A 105 2.83 13.67 -5.10
N CYS A 106 2.41 12.52 -5.64
CA CYS A 106 2.28 12.37 -7.09
C CYS A 106 1.12 13.25 -7.58
N GLY A 107 1.46 14.47 -7.98
CA GLY A 107 0.58 15.47 -8.56
C GLY A 107 1.41 16.68 -9.00
N ASN A 108 1.48 16.87 -10.32
CA ASN A 108 2.10 17.98 -11.08
C ASN A 108 3.61 17.92 -11.29
N GLY A 109 3.99 17.17 -12.32
CA GLY A 109 5.18 17.43 -13.14
C GLY A 109 4.83 18.17 -14.43
N GLU A 110 3.94 19.17 -14.37
CA GLU A 110 3.83 20.17 -15.44
C GLU A 110 3.88 21.57 -14.79
N GLY A 111 4.97 22.29 -15.10
CA GLY A 111 5.10 23.75 -14.94
C GLY A 111 5.31 24.32 -13.53
N ALA A 112 6.56 24.63 -13.18
CA ALA A 112 6.90 25.85 -12.44
C ALA A 112 8.38 26.20 -12.71
N GLY A 113 8.60 27.29 -13.44
CA GLY A 113 9.92 27.74 -13.87
C GLY A 113 10.82 28.28 -12.76
N ALA A 114 12.12 28.21 -13.03
CA ALA A 114 13.13 29.23 -12.78
C ALA A 114 14.31 28.93 -13.72
#